data_AF-D0KU67-F1
#
_entry.id   AF-D0KU67-F1
#
_cell.length_a   1.000
_cell.length_b   1.000
_cell.length_c   1.000
_cell.angle_alpha   90.00
_cell.angle_beta   90.00
_cell.angle_gamma   90.00
#
_symmetry.space_group_name_H-M   'P 1'
#
loop_
_entity.id
_entity.type
_entity.pdbx_description
1 polymer ?
#
loop_
_entity_poly.entity_id
_entity_poly.type
_entity_poly.pdbx_seq_one_letter_code
_entity_poly.pdbx_strand_id
1 'polypeptide(L)'
;MSIENEAKKLAATYARWLRNPQDALFGKDGEGVVLKIYKKIKQAKDKNEIIEILRLDQYTMEKTTFNDMTRFVNDLLNKIQQMDDQLALRFTVEVFRYFQIALATKMEDMNKGLWT
;
A
#
# COMPACT_ATOMS: atom_id res chain seq x y z
N MET A 1 -21.55 -3.91 -2.51
CA MET A 1 -20.31 -3.11 -2.65
C MET A 1 -19.26 -4.02 -3.28
N SER A 2 -18.58 -3.64 -4.36
CA SER A 2 -17.61 -4.53 -5.02
C SER A 2 -16.27 -4.56 -4.26
N ILE A 3 -15.53 -5.66 -4.41
CA ILE A 3 -14.14 -5.84 -3.92
C ILE A 3 -13.25 -4.68 -4.36
N GLU A 4 -13.43 -4.22 -5.61
CA GLU A 4 -12.72 -3.08 -6.17
C GLU A 4 -13.01 -1.78 -5.41
N ASN A 5 -14.28 -1.51 -5.07
CA ASN A 5 -14.65 -0.30 -4.32
C ASN A 5 -14.09 -0.34 -2.89
N GLU A 6 -14.06 -1.50 -2.26
CA GLU A 6 -13.43 -1.66 -0.94
C GLU A 6 -11.92 -1.45 -1.02
N ALA A 7 -11.27 -1.98 -2.06
CA ALA A 7 -9.84 -1.79 -2.29
C ALA A 7 -9.50 -0.30 -2.51
N LYS A 8 -10.27 0.40 -3.35
CA LYS A 8 -10.17 1.85 -3.56
C LYS A 8 -10.34 2.64 -2.27
N LYS A 9 -11.35 2.30 -1.47
CA LYS A 9 -11.65 3.00 -0.21
C LYS A 9 -10.49 2.86 0.78
N LEU A 10 -9.96 1.64 0.95
CA LEU A 10 -8.83 1.39 1.84
C LEU A 10 -7.60 2.16 1.36
N ALA A 11 -7.25 2.01 0.09
CA ALA A 11 -6.13 2.72 -0.54
C ALA A 11 -6.22 4.24 -0.37
N ALA A 12 -7.36 4.85 -0.72
CA ALA A 12 -7.55 6.30 -0.63
C ALA A 12 -7.46 6.81 0.82
N THR A 13 -7.99 6.05 1.78
CA THR A 13 -7.93 6.40 3.21
C THR A 13 -6.49 6.51 3.68
N TYR A 14 -5.69 5.49 3.40
CA TYR A 14 -4.30 5.46 3.85
C TYR A 14 -3.39 6.38 3.03
N ALA A 15 -3.69 6.61 1.75
CA ALA A 15 -2.93 7.56 0.94
C ALA A 15 -3.10 8.98 1.50
N ARG A 16 -4.31 9.32 1.97
CA ARG A 16 -4.57 10.59 2.63
C ARG A 16 -3.71 10.77 3.87
N TRP A 17 -3.60 9.74 4.72
CA TRP A 17 -2.86 9.80 5.98
C TRP A 17 -1.35 9.65 5.85
N LEU A 18 -0.85 9.02 4.79
CA LEU A 18 0.58 8.81 4.60
C LEU A 18 1.28 10.15 4.37
N ARG A 19 2.18 10.54 5.27
CA ARG A 19 2.76 11.89 5.30
C ARG A 19 3.87 12.12 4.27
N ASN A 20 4.64 11.09 3.92
CA ASN A 20 5.73 11.19 2.97
C ASN A 20 5.49 10.30 1.74
N PRO A 21 4.60 10.70 0.80
CA PRO A 21 4.31 9.91 -0.39
C PRO A 21 5.53 9.74 -1.32
N GLN A 22 6.47 10.69 -1.29
CA GLN A 22 7.71 10.63 -2.06
C GLN A 22 8.58 9.44 -1.62
N ASP A 23 8.84 9.30 -0.32
CA ASP A 23 9.59 8.16 0.22
C ASP A 23 8.86 6.83 -0.01
N ALA A 24 7.52 6.81 0.14
CA ALA A 24 6.74 5.61 -0.07
C ALA A 24 6.78 5.08 -1.52
N LEU A 25 6.75 5.98 -2.52
CA LEU A 25 6.73 5.62 -3.94
C LEU A 25 8.12 5.44 -4.55
N PHE A 26 9.07 6.31 -4.19
CA PHE A 26 10.38 6.36 -4.85
C PHE A 26 11.54 6.02 -3.92
N GLY A 27 11.37 6.11 -2.59
CA GLY A 27 12.45 5.85 -1.64
C GLY A 27 13.73 6.65 -1.95
N LYS A 28 14.87 6.14 -1.48
CA LYS A 28 16.18 6.76 -1.74
C LYS A 28 16.84 6.33 -3.05
N ASP A 29 16.60 5.10 -3.48
CA ASP A 29 17.24 4.49 -4.65
C ASP A 29 16.37 4.56 -5.93
N GLY A 30 15.31 5.40 -5.92
CA GLY A 30 14.35 5.51 -7.03
C GLY A 30 13.25 4.43 -7.03
N GLU A 31 13.29 3.48 -6.10
CA GLU A 31 12.20 2.54 -5.84
C GLU A 31 11.78 2.52 -4.36
N GLY A 32 10.56 2.99 -4.09
CA GLY A 32 9.96 3.03 -2.76
C GLY A 32 9.33 1.72 -2.33
N VAL A 33 9.02 1.62 -1.03
CA VAL A 33 8.46 0.42 -0.41
C VAL A 33 7.17 -0.06 -1.08
N VAL A 34 6.32 0.87 -1.52
CA VAL A 34 5.01 0.54 -2.11
C VAL A 34 5.19 -0.23 -3.41
N LEU A 35 6.11 0.21 -4.27
CA LEU A 35 6.39 -0.46 -5.56
C LEU A 35 7.07 -1.81 -5.34
N LYS A 36 8.02 -1.90 -4.40
CA LYS A 36 8.69 -3.16 -4.03
C LYS A 36 7.68 -4.21 -3.55
N ILE A 37 6.79 -3.82 -2.65
CA ILE A 37 5.72 -4.69 -2.15
C ILE A 37 4.78 -5.09 -3.29
N TYR A 38 4.35 -4.13 -4.12
CA TYR A 38 3.44 -4.43 -5.23
C TYR A 38 4.01 -5.44 -6.22
N LYS A 39 5.30 -5.35 -6.55
CA LYS A 39 5.98 -6.33 -7.42
C LYS A 39 5.96 -7.73 -6.81
N LYS A 40 6.26 -7.85 -5.51
CA LYS A 40 6.26 -9.14 -4.80
C LYS A 40 4.85 -9.73 -4.66
N ILE A 41 3.83 -8.93 -4.30
CA ILE A 41 2.45 -9.41 -4.14
C ILE A 41 1.93 -10.02 -5.45
N LYS A 42 2.27 -9.45 -6.60
CA LYS A 42 1.86 -10.01 -7.91
C LYS A 42 2.44 -11.41 -8.19
N GLN A 43 3.50 -11.79 -7.48
CA GLN A 43 4.13 -13.10 -7.58
C GLN A 43 3.68 -14.05 -6.46
N ALA A 44 2.91 -13.55 -5.49
CA ALA A 44 2.45 -14.33 -4.36
C ALA A 44 1.48 -15.43 -4.80
N LYS A 45 1.63 -16.63 -4.22
CA LYS A 45 0.82 -17.81 -4.55
C LYS A 45 -0.29 -18.07 -3.57
N ASP A 46 -0.11 -17.63 -2.33
CA ASP A 46 -1.05 -17.85 -1.24
C ASP A 46 -1.01 -16.68 -0.23
N LYS A 47 -1.88 -16.74 0.77
CA LYS A 47 -2.00 -15.71 1.79
C LYS A 47 -0.79 -15.64 2.71
N ASN A 48 -0.08 -16.74 2.95
CA ASN A 48 1.10 -16.73 3.80
C ASN A 48 2.24 -15.95 3.15
N GLU A 49 2.42 -16.09 1.84
CA GLU A 49 3.36 -15.27 1.07
C GLU A 49 3.00 -13.77 1.14
N ILE A 50 1.71 -13.41 1.08
CA ILE A 50 1.28 -12.01 1.30
C ILE A 50 1.73 -11.51 2.68
N ILE A 51 1.48 -12.28 3.74
CA ILE A 51 1.84 -11.90 5.12
C ILE A 51 3.35 -11.65 5.23
N GLU A 52 4.17 -12.54 4.69
CA GLU A 52 5.63 -12.39 4.71
C GLU A 52 6.09 -11.18 3.89
N ILE A 53 5.49 -10.94 2.71
CA ILE A 53 5.81 -9.78 1.88
C ILE A 53 5.46 -8.46 2.59
N LEU A 54 4.38 -8.44 3.38
CA LEU A 54 3.89 -7.26 4.10
C LEU A 54 4.67 -6.96 5.39
N ARG A 55 5.62 -7.79 5.79
CA ARG A 55 6.50 -7.50 6.93
C ARG A 55 7.42 -6.32 6.61
N LEU A 56 7.17 -5.18 7.24
CA LEU A 56 7.80 -3.91 6.85
C LEU A 56 9.27 -3.78 7.28
N ASP A 57 9.73 -4.57 8.25
CA ASP A 57 11.11 -4.62 8.76
C ASP A 57 12.14 -4.98 7.68
N GLN A 58 11.72 -5.67 6.61
CA GLN A 58 12.59 -6.02 5.49
C GLN A 58 12.82 -4.88 4.48
N TYR A 59 12.18 -3.72 4.65
CA TYR A 59 12.27 -2.60 3.70
C TYR A 59 12.85 -1.35 4.36
N THR A 60 13.76 -0.68 3.66
CA THR A 60 14.28 0.62 4.07
C THR A 60 13.29 1.73 3.70
N MET A 61 12.91 2.54 4.68
CA MET A 61 12.06 3.74 4.52
C MET A 61 12.28 4.70 5.69
N GLU A 62 11.77 5.92 5.60
CA GLU A 62 11.79 6.86 6.72
C GLU A 62 10.87 6.41 7.85
N LYS A 63 11.20 6.80 9.11
CA LYS A 63 10.42 6.43 10.29
C LYS A 63 8.95 6.86 10.20
N THR A 64 8.69 8.03 9.62
CA THR A 64 7.33 8.54 9.39
C THR A 64 6.56 7.66 8.42
N THR A 65 7.16 7.32 7.28
CA THR A 65 6.62 6.37 6.28
C THR A 65 6.37 5.01 6.90
N PHE A 66 7.32 4.47 7.67
CA PHE A 66 7.19 3.18 8.35
C PHE A 66 5.95 3.13 9.26
N ASN A 67 5.75 4.18 10.07
CA ASN A 67 4.62 4.25 10.97
C ASN A 67 3.28 4.31 10.21
N ASP A 68 3.22 5.08 9.13
CA ASP A 68 2.00 5.23 8.33
C ASP A 68 1.69 3.95 7.54
N MET A 69 2.72 3.32 6.96
CA MET A 69 2.63 2.03 6.29
C MET A 69 2.23 0.91 7.25
N THR A 70 2.72 0.90 8.49
CA THR A 70 2.35 -0.10 9.50
C THR A 70 0.85 -0.07 9.77
N ARG A 71 0.25 1.12 9.91
CA ARG A 71 -1.20 1.25 10.10
C ARG A 71 -1.97 0.73 8.90
N PHE A 72 -1.52 1.04 7.69
CA PHE A 72 -2.12 0.55 6.45
C PHE A 72 -2.05 -0.98 6.33
N VAL A 73 -0.87 -1.55 6.57
CA VAL A 73 -0.63 -2.99 6.48
C VAL A 73 -1.45 -3.75 7.52
N ASN A 74 -1.54 -3.26 8.76
CA ASN A 74 -2.32 -3.93 9.80
C ASN A 74 -3.80 -4.02 9.43
N ASP A 75 -4.39 -2.93 8.91
CA ASP A 75 -5.79 -2.93 8.48
C ASP A 75 -6.01 -3.83 7.25
N LEU A 76 -5.06 -3.86 6.31
CA LEU A 76 -5.10 -4.78 5.18
C LEU A 76 -5.04 -6.24 5.65
N LEU A 77 -4.12 -6.58 6.56
CA LEU A 77 -3.96 -7.92 7.13
C LEU A 77 -5.25 -8.37 7.83
N ASN A 78 -5.83 -7.51 8.67
CA ASN A 78 -7.11 -7.77 9.33
C ASN A 78 -8.23 -8.04 8.31
N LYS A 79 -8.25 -7.28 7.22
CA LYS A 79 -9.27 -7.41 6.16
C LYS A 79 -9.13 -8.73 5.39
N ILE A 80 -7.91 -9.14 5.02
CA ILE A 80 -7.68 -10.36 4.24
C ILE A 80 -7.72 -11.65 5.08
N GLN A 81 -7.65 -11.53 6.41
CA GLN A 81 -7.72 -12.70 7.31
C GLN A 81 -8.99 -13.53 7.07
N GLN A 82 -10.12 -12.87 6.81
CA GLN A 82 -11.43 -13.49 6.59
C GLN A 82 -11.68 -13.94 5.14
N MET A 83 -10.76 -13.65 4.22
CA MET A 83 -10.88 -14.00 2.79
C MET A 83 -10.29 -15.38 2.52
N ASP A 84 -10.72 -16.07 1.46
CA ASP A 84 -9.95 -17.18 0.92
C ASP A 84 -8.65 -16.68 0.24
N ASP A 85 -7.74 -17.58 -0.09
CA ASP A 85 -6.44 -17.20 -0.66
C ASP A 85 -6.56 -16.47 -2.01
N GLN A 86 -7.44 -16.94 -2.89
CA GLN A 86 -7.61 -16.34 -4.22
C GLN A 86 -8.17 -14.91 -4.10
N LEU A 87 -9.13 -14.71 -3.20
CA LEU A 87 -9.72 -13.41 -2.92
C LEU A 87 -8.73 -12.48 -2.22
N ALA A 88 -7.98 -12.98 -1.25
CA ALA A 88 -6.93 -12.22 -0.56
C ALA A 88 -5.87 -11.72 -1.53
N LEU A 89 -5.39 -12.58 -2.44
CA LEU A 89 -4.43 -12.22 -3.49
C LEU A 89 -4.97 -11.11 -4.38
N ARG A 90 -6.15 -11.31 -4.96
CA ARG A 90 -6.79 -10.32 -5.85
C ARG A 90 -7.01 -9.00 -5.12
N PHE A 91 -7.57 -9.03 -3.93
CA PHE A 91 -7.86 -7.84 -3.14
C PHE A 91 -6.57 -7.06 -2.80
N THR A 92 -5.52 -7.75 -2.36
CA THR A 92 -4.24 -7.13 -1.99
C THR A 92 -3.57 -6.48 -3.22
N VAL A 93 -3.60 -7.14 -4.38
CA VAL A 93 -3.12 -6.55 -5.65
C VAL A 93 -3.88 -5.28 -6.00
N GLU A 94 -5.21 -5.29 -5.92
CA GLU A 94 -6.04 -4.11 -6.22
C GLU A 94 -5.77 -2.97 -5.23
N VAL A 95 -5.69 -3.27 -3.94
CA VAL A 95 -5.38 -2.29 -2.89
C VAL A 95 -4.07 -1.58 -3.19
N PHE A 96 -2.99 -2.31 -3.48
CA PHE A 96 -1.70 -1.69 -3.79
C PHE A 96 -1.69 -0.95 -5.13
N ARG A 97 -2.47 -1.40 -6.14
CA ARG A 97 -2.64 -0.66 -7.40
C ARG A 97 -3.28 0.70 -7.15
N TYR A 98 -4.41 0.74 -6.43
CA TYR A 98 -5.09 2.00 -6.12
C TYR A 98 -4.32 2.87 -5.15
N PHE A 99 -3.54 2.27 -4.25
CA PHE A 99 -2.70 3.02 -3.31
C PHE A 99 -1.62 3.79 -4.05
N GLN A 100 -0.96 3.18 -5.04
CA GLN A 100 0.01 3.89 -5.90
C GLN A 100 -0.64 5.06 -6.65
N ILE A 101 -1.83 4.85 -7.23
CA ILE A 101 -2.57 5.91 -7.93
C ILE A 101 -2.90 7.05 -6.96
N ALA A 102 -3.45 6.74 -5.79
CA ALA A 102 -3.85 7.74 -4.81
C ALA A 102 -2.67 8.53 -4.25
N LEU A 103 -1.52 7.88 -4.03
CA LEU A 103 -0.29 8.56 -3.63
C LEU A 103 0.26 9.45 -4.74
N ALA A 104 0.21 9.01 -6.00
CA ALA A 104 0.60 9.82 -7.15
C ALA A 104 -0.26 11.09 -7.26
N THR A 105 -1.58 10.95 -7.21
CA THR A 105 -2.50 12.09 -7.19
C THR A 105 -2.22 13.02 -6.02
N LYS A 106 -2.00 12.48 -4.81
CA LYS A 106 -1.64 13.27 -3.64
C LYS A 106 -0.38 14.10 -3.86
N MET A 107 0.68 13.52 -4.42
CA MET A 107 1.91 14.27 -4.70
C MET A 107 1.67 15.38 -5.72
N GLU A 108 0.90 15.12 -6.77
CA GLU A 108 0.55 16.15 -7.76
C GLU A 108 -0.21 17.31 -7.13
N ASP A 109 -1.17 17.03 -6.25
CA ASP A 109 -1.94 18.04 -5.54
C ASP A 109 -1.08 18.83 -4.54
N MET A 110 -0.16 18.16 -3.84
CA MET A 110 0.83 18.82 -2.96
C MET A 110 1.73 19.77 -3.78
N ASN A 111 2.22 19.32 -4.93
CA ASN A 111 3.05 20.14 -5.83
C ASN A 111 2.31 21.36 -6.39
N LYS A 112 0.98 21.27 -6.52
CA LYS A 112 0.11 22.39 -6.93
C LYS A 112 -0.31 23.29 -5.76
N GLY A 113 0.09 22.97 -4.52
CA GLY A 113 -0.33 23.70 -3.32
C GLY A 113 -1.81 23.49 -2.94
N LEU A 114 -2.45 22.47 -3.50
CA LEU A 114 -3.87 22.14 -3.25
C LEU A 114 -4.06 21.23 -2.04
N TRP A 115 -2.96 20.77 -1.44
CA TRP A 115 -2.94 19.85 -0.32
C TRP A 115 -1.92 20.34 0.72
N THR A 116 -2.43 20.68 1.91
CA THR A 116 -1.66 21.04 3.11
C THR A 116 -1.63 19.89 4.11
#